data_AF-A0A2K6MDC9-F1
#
_entry.id   AF-A0A2K6MDC9-F1
#
_cell.length_a   1.000
_cell.length_b   1.000
_cell.length_c   1.000
_cell.angle_alpha   90.00
_cell.angle_beta   90.00
_cell.angle_gamma   90.00
#
_symmetry.space_group_name_H-M   'P 1'
#
loop_
_entity.id
_entity.type
_entity.pdbx_description
1 polymer ?
#
loop_
_entity_poly.entity_id
_entity_poly.type
_entity_poly.pdbx_seq_one_letter_code
_entity_poly.pdbx_strand_id
1 'polypeptide(L)' 'GRQDPYEFFFLLPFFERTHKAMSIGRQGRVQVEDIVFLIRKDPRKFARVKDLLTMNEELKRARKAFDEANYGS' A
#
# COMPACT_ATOMS: atom_id res chain seq x y z
N GLY A 1 0.33 26.38 6.68
CA GLY A 1 0.37 25.33 5.65
C GLY A 1 -1.00 25.23 5.04
N ARG A 2 -1.17 25.68 3.80
CA ARG A 2 -2.42 25.50 3.07
C ARG A 2 -2.49 24.02 2.68
N GLN A 3 -3.55 23.33 3.10
CA GLN A 3 -3.94 22.07 2.48
C GLN A 3 -4.57 22.45 1.14
N ASP A 4 -4.01 21.97 0.04
CA ASP A 4 -4.45 22.36 -1.30
C ASP A 4 -5.84 21.76 -1.54
N PRO A 5 -6.87 22.56 -1.86
CA PRO A 5 -8.24 22.05 -2.05
C PRO A 5 -8.36 21.06 -3.23
N TYR A 6 -7.35 21.02 -4.10
CA TYR A 6 -7.28 20.11 -5.24
C TYR A 6 -6.67 18.73 -4.93
N GLU A 7 -5.97 18.57 -3.79
CA GLU A 7 -5.49 17.25 -3.34
C GLU A 7 -6.66 16.26 -3.17
N PHE A 8 -7.76 16.73 -2.58
CA PHE A 8 -8.95 15.91 -2.36
C PHE A 8 -9.64 15.50 -3.67
N PHE A 9 -9.67 16.41 -4.65
CA PHE A 9 -10.22 16.14 -5.99
C PHE A 9 -9.34 15.19 -6.82
N PHE A 10 -8.03 15.18 -6.59
CA PHE A 10 -7.11 14.25 -7.26
C PHE A 10 -7.20 12.83 -6.67
N LEU A 11 -7.52 12.72 -5.38
CA LEU A 11 -7.68 11.44 -4.68
C LEU A 11 -9.07 10.81 -4.84
N LEU A 12 -10.11 11.60 -5.06
CA LEU A 12 -11.50 11.14 -5.27
C LEU A 12 -11.62 10.01 -6.32
N PRO A 13 -11.04 10.14 -7.54
CA PRO A 13 -11.07 9.07 -8.54
C PRO A 13 -10.31 7.81 -8.10
N PHE A 14 -9.27 7.95 -7.29
CA PHE A 14 -8.50 6.84 -6.76
C PHE A 14 -9.28 6.10 -5.67
N PHE A 15 -9.98 6.83 -4.80
CA PHE A 15 -10.87 6.28 -3.77
C PHE A 15 -12.05 5.53 -4.39
N GLU A 16 -12.69 6.10 -5.40
CA GLU A 16 -13.76 5.43 -6.17
C GLU A 16 -13.28 4.14 -6.84
N ARG A 17 -12.08 4.17 -7.44
CA ARG A 17 -11.49 3.01 -8.11
C ARG A 17 -11.04 1.92 -7.13
N THR A 18 -10.48 2.30 -5.98
CA THR A 18 -10.13 1.35 -4.91
C THR A 18 -11.38 0.76 -4.26
N HIS A 19 -12.43 1.55 -4.08
CA HIS A 19 -13.72 1.06 -3.59
C HIS A 19 -14.36 0.04 -4.54
N LYS A 20 -14.26 0.27 -5.85
CA LYS A 20 -14.67 -0.73 -6.85
C LYS A 20 -13.75 -1.95 -6.85
N ALA A 21 -12.44 -1.78 -6.68
CA ALA A 21 -11.50 -2.91 -6.59
C ALA A 21 -11.79 -3.81 -5.37
N MET A 22 -12.17 -3.23 -4.22
CA MET A 22 -12.59 -3.97 -3.02
C MET A 22 -13.76 -4.94 -3.26
N SER A 23 -14.62 -4.67 -4.24
CA SER A 23 -15.73 -5.56 -4.61
C SER A 23 -15.29 -6.80 -5.41
N ILE A 24 -14.07 -6.79 -5.96
CA ILE A 24 -13.44 -7.91 -6.66
C ILE A 24 -12.57 -8.73 -5.68
N GLY A 25 -11.97 -8.05 -4.70
CA GLY A 25 -11.20 -8.65 -3.60
C GLY A 25 -12.05 -9.03 -2.39
N ARG A 26 -11.55 -8.78 -1.18
CA ARG A 26 -12.24 -9.10 0.08
C ARG A 26 -13.10 -7.92 0.54
N GLN A 27 -14.41 -8.13 0.62
CA GLN A 27 -15.38 -7.08 0.98
C GLN A 27 -15.06 -6.44 2.35
N GLY A 28 -15.01 -5.09 2.37
CA GLY A 28 -14.95 -4.29 3.60
C GLY A 28 -13.58 -3.74 4.00
N ARG A 29 -12.47 -4.11 3.34
CA ARG A 29 -11.15 -3.48 3.55
C ARG A 29 -10.34 -3.40 2.26
N VAL A 30 -9.72 -2.25 2.01
CA VAL A 30 -8.74 -2.08 0.93
C VAL A 30 -7.50 -2.89 1.28
N GLN A 31 -7.10 -3.78 0.39
CA GLN A 31 -5.87 -4.56 0.50
C GLN A 31 -4.76 -3.97 -0.38
N VAL A 32 -3.52 -4.39 -0.15
CA VAL A 32 -2.36 -3.92 -0.93
C VAL A 32 -2.53 -4.34 -2.39
N GLU A 33 -3.10 -5.53 -2.61
CA GLU A 33 -3.40 -6.14 -3.90
C GLU A 33 -4.33 -5.26 -4.74
N ASP A 34 -5.30 -4.59 -4.12
CA ASP A 34 -6.23 -3.67 -4.81
C ASP A 34 -5.48 -2.45 -5.37
N ILE A 35 -4.55 -1.89 -4.59
CA ILE A 35 -3.73 -0.74 -5.00
C ILE A 35 -2.78 -1.15 -6.12
N VAL A 36 -2.10 -2.30 -5.97
CA VAL A 36 -1.19 -2.87 -6.97
C VAL A 36 -1.93 -3.13 -8.29
N PHE A 37 -3.16 -3.65 -8.21
CA PHE A 37 -4.01 -3.88 -9.38
C PHE A 37 -4.38 -2.59 -10.13
N LEU A 38 -4.61 -1.48 -9.42
CA LEU A 38 -4.94 -0.19 -10.04
C LEU A 38 -3.75 0.47 -10.73
N ILE A 39 -2.55 0.35 -10.15
CA ILE A 39 -1.34 1.01 -10.65
C ILE A 39 -0.58 0.20 -11.70
N ARG A 40 -0.94 -1.07 -11.96
CA ARG A 40 -0.22 -1.97 -12.89
C ARG A 40 -0.03 -1.45 -14.31
N LYS A 41 -0.83 -0.47 -14.74
CA LYS A 41 -0.71 0.16 -16.07
C LYS A 41 0.34 1.27 -16.14
N ASP A 42 0.85 1.73 -15.00
CA ASP A 42 1.94 2.71 -14.92
C ASP A 42 3.21 2.00 -14.44
N PRO A 43 4.16 1.68 -15.36
CA PRO A 43 5.33 0.88 -15.02
C PRO A 43 6.26 1.58 -14.02
N ARG A 44 6.33 2.93 -14.02
CA ARG A 44 7.18 3.67 -13.06
C ARG A 44 6.60 3.61 -11.66
N LYS A 45 5.29 3.85 -11.52
CA LYS A 45 4.61 3.76 -10.22
C LYS A 45 4.61 2.32 -9.70
N PHE A 46 4.37 1.35 -10.57
CA PHE A 46 4.37 -0.08 -10.21
C PHE A 46 5.73 -0.55 -9.70
N ALA A 47 6.82 -0.23 -10.41
CA ALA A 47 8.18 -0.58 -9.97
C ALA A 47 8.48 -0.01 -8.57
N ARG A 48 8.19 1.28 -8.37
CA ARG A 48 8.44 1.94 -7.08
C ARG A 48 7.65 1.33 -5.93
N VAL A 49 6.37 1.00 -6.15
CA VAL A 49 5.54 0.36 -5.12
C VAL A 49 6.05 -1.03 -4.81
N LYS A 50 6.50 -1.80 -5.81
CA LYS A 50 7.10 -3.12 -5.61
C LYS A 50 8.34 -3.05 -4.73
N ASP A 51 9.25 -2.11 -5.00
CA ASP A 51 10.46 -1.91 -4.18
C ASP A 51 10.11 -1.57 -2.72
N LEU A 52 9.13 -0.68 -2.52
CA LEU A 52 8.67 -0.29 -1.18
C LEU A 52 8.06 -1.46 -0.40
N LEU A 53 7.27 -2.31 -1.06
CA LEU A 53 6.70 -3.48 -0.42
C LEU A 53 7.78 -4.49 -0.01
N THR A 54 8.76 -4.75 -0.90
CA THR A 54 9.90 -5.62 -0.60
C THR A 54 10.69 -5.12 0.61
N MET A 55 11.07 -3.84 0.63
CA MET A 55 11.80 -3.26 1.76
C MET A 55 11.00 -3.34 3.07
N ASN A 56 9.68 -3.13 3.02
CA ASN A 56 8.84 -3.25 4.20
C ASN A 56 8.80 -4.69 4.74
N GLU A 57 8.79 -5.69 3.87
CA GLU A 57 8.91 -7.09 4.30
C GLU A 57 10.25 -7.39 4.96
N GLU A 58 11.35 -6.90 4.38
CA GLU A 58 12.69 -7.05 4.95
C GLU A 58 12.80 -6.41 6.34
N LEU A 59 12.28 -5.18 6.49
CA LEU A 59 12.24 -4.48 7.78
C LEU A 59 11.41 -5.25 8.81
N LYS A 60 10.26 -5.80 8.43
CA LYS A 60 9.43 -6.62 9.33
C LYS A 60 10.17 -7.89 9.76
N ARG A 61 10.89 -8.55 8.84
CA ARG A 61 11.70 -9.74 9.17
C ARG A 61 12.83 -9.38 10.12
N ALA A 62 13.56 -8.30 9.84
CA ALA A 62 14.64 -7.82 10.70
C ALA A 62 14.14 -7.47 12.10
N ARG A 63 12.98 -6.78 12.18
CA ARG A 63 12.36 -6.44 13.46
C ARG A 63 11.95 -7.68 14.25
N LYS A 64 11.31 -8.65 13.60
CA LYS A 64 10.90 -9.90 14.24
C LYS A 64 12.11 -10.70 14.76
N ALA A 65 13.16 -10.82 13.95
CA ALA A 65 14.40 -11.49 14.36
C ALA A 65 15.08 -10.79 15.55
N PHE A 66 15.05 -9.46 15.58
CA PHE A 66 15.56 -8.68 16.72
C PHE A 66 14.73 -8.88 17.99
N ASP A 67 13.40 -8.80 17.89
CA ASP A 67 12.51 -8.96 19.04
C ASP A 67 12.59 -10.39 19.61
N GLU A 68 12.71 -11.42 18.76
CA GLU A 68 12.93 -12.82 19.17
C GLU A 68 14.29 -13.02 19.86
N ALA A 69 15.35 -12.35 19.40
CA ALA A 69 16.67 -12.41 20.02
C ALA A 69 16.73 -11.69 21.38
N ASN A 70 15.92 -10.65 21.59
CA ASN A 70 15.92 -9.85 22.81
C ASN A 70 14.95 -10.32 23.90
N TYR A 71 13.90 -11.06 23.56
CA TYR A 71 12.88 -11.54 24.51
C TYR A 71 12.81 -13.08 24.62
N GLY A 72 13.66 -13.80 23.91
CA GLY A 72 13.81 -15.26 23.98
C GLY A 72 14.76 -15.75 25.09
N SER A 73 14.71 -15.13 26.27
CA SER A 73 15.38 -15.60 27.51
C SER A 73 14.36 -16.12 28.52
#